data_AF-A0A8J9RN19-F1
#
_entry.id   AF-A0A8J9RN19-F1
#
_cell.length_a   1.000
_cell.length_b   1.000
_cell.length_c   1.000
_cell.angle_alpha   90.00
_cell.angle_beta   90.00
_cell.angle_gamma   90.00
#
_symmetry.space_group_name_H-M   'P 1'
#
loop_
_entity.id
_entity.type
_entity.pdbx_description
1 polymer ?
#
loop_
_entity_poly.entity_id
_entity_poly.type
_entity_poly.pdbx_seq_one_letter_code
_entity_poly.pdbx_strand_id
1 'polypeptide(L)'
;MGEKLAHEQEPLLNPKAAQVFSKDVPVAVCNDAPKQWDGGLMNCCGSCDLPGCATFGLVHSCPCFAWGHNVKRAFKSSLLLHAAIYFALFIFSSYLYLGANNAELTLCPGGPLDEASFAEKLAHHGHRRLLHGMHDHEHEHEHDHEHKHGEHHHGPPPKPVPWPELPEECQAAIVMKYSTAALCLVCFLVGVIYCSYNRTMLRQKFGIAGSRFGDFCTWCWCAPCALCQETRTIWSNNVVEGVWHGPTQLPTVSPPPQQSVVGMPVPKQV
;
A
#
# COMPACT_ATOMS: atom_id res chain seq x y z
N MET A 1 -31.13 31.86 -31.34
CA MET A 1 -29.72 31.67 -30.95
C MET A 1 -29.71 30.79 -29.72
N GLY A 2 -29.36 29.52 -29.89
CA GLY A 2 -29.39 28.52 -28.82
C GLY A 2 -28.46 27.40 -29.23
N GLU A 3 -27.19 27.55 -28.91
CA GLU A 3 -26.12 26.61 -29.22
C GLU A 3 -26.26 25.41 -28.27
N LYS A 4 -26.65 24.25 -28.82
CA LYS A 4 -26.70 23.00 -28.06
C LYS A 4 -25.27 22.49 -27.87
N LEU A 5 -24.77 22.59 -26.65
CA LEU A 5 -23.55 21.90 -26.21
C LEU A 5 -23.76 20.39 -26.36
N ALA A 6 -23.03 19.76 -27.28
CA ALA A 6 -22.98 18.31 -27.40
C ALA A 6 -22.17 17.76 -26.21
N HIS A 7 -22.82 16.91 -25.42
CA HIS A 7 -22.21 16.19 -24.32
C HIS A 7 -21.27 15.14 -24.92
N GLU A 8 -19.96 15.40 -24.89
CA GLU A 8 -18.93 14.46 -25.30
C GLU A 8 -18.90 13.32 -24.27
N GLN A 9 -19.47 12.19 -24.66
CA GLN A 9 -19.51 10.98 -23.84
C GLN A 9 -18.15 10.29 -23.99
N GLU A 10 -17.34 10.35 -22.94
CA GLU A 10 -16.04 9.68 -22.86
C GLU A 10 -16.23 8.18 -23.15
N PRO A 11 -15.52 7.60 -24.13
CA PRO A 11 -15.70 6.20 -24.47
C PRO A 11 -15.13 5.34 -23.34
N LEU A 12 -16.04 4.77 -22.53
CA LEU A 12 -15.75 3.64 -21.65
C LEU A 12 -14.94 2.61 -22.45
N LEU A 13 -13.67 2.45 -22.05
CA LEU A 13 -12.75 1.48 -22.65
C LEU A 13 -13.43 0.11 -22.74
N ASN A 14 -13.73 -0.32 -23.95
CA ASN A 14 -14.23 -1.64 -24.23
C ASN A 14 -13.14 -2.66 -23.81
N PRO A 15 -13.41 -3.59 -22.87
CA PRO A 15 -12.42 -4.58 -22.44
C PRO A 15 -11.96 -5.51 -23.57
N LYS A 16 -12.65 -5.55 -24.71
CA LYS A 16 -12.21 -6.27 -25.92
C LYS A 16 -11.18 -5.51 -26.75
N ALA A 17 -11.05 -4.20 -26.62
CA ALA A 17 -10.06 -3.42 -27.38
C ALA A 17 -8.61 -3.67 -26.88
N ALA A 18 -8.44 -4.03 -25.62
CA ALA A 18 -7.13 -4.43 -25.06
C ALA A 18 -6.60 -5.76 -25.62
N GLN A 19 -7.43 -6.54 -26.33
CA GLN A 19 -7.04 -7.84 -26.90
C GLN A 19 -6.67 -7.78 -28.39
N VAL A 20 -6.77 -6.62 -29.03
CA VAL A 20 -6.54 -6.51 -30.50
C VAL A 20 -5.05 -6.37 -30.87
N PHE A 21 -4.14 -6.25 -29.89
CA PHE A 21 -2.73 -5.97 -30.17
C PHE A 21 -1.81 -7.19 -30.43
N SER A 22 -2.33 -8.41 -30.61
CA SER A 22 -1.46 -9.59 -30.86
C SER A 22 -2.18 -10.72 -31.58
N LYS A 23 -2.42 -10.60 -32.89
CA LYS A 23 -2.86 -11.77 -33.67
C LYS A 23 -1.90 -12.27 -34.75
N ASP A 24 -1.03 -11.43 -35.33
CA ASP A 24 -0.34 -11.84 -36.57
C ASP A 24 1.19 -11.70 -36.57
N VAL A 25 1.84 -11.62 -35.40
CA VAL A 25 3.31 -11.79 -35.33
C VAL A 25 3.60 -13.23 -34.88
N PRO A 26 4.22 -14.08 -35.71
CA PRO A 26 4.69 -15.39 -35.27
C PRO A 26 5.80 -15.17 -34.23
N VAL A 27 5.42 -15.25 -32.96
CA VAL A 27 6.37 -15.24 -31.84
C VAL A 27 7.14 -16.55 -31.92
N ALA A 28 8.43 -16.46 -32.21
CA ALA A 28 9.34 -17.58 -32.06
C ALA A 28 9.23 -18.09 -30.61
N VAL A 29 8.71 -19.30 -30.44
CA VAL A 29 8.60 -19.97 -29.14
C VAL A 29 10.00 -20.48 -28.77
N CYS A 30 10.83 -19.57 -28.30
CA CYS A 30 11.89 -19.93 -27.37
C CYS A 30 11.20 -20.23 -26.04
N ASN A 31 11.64 -21.28 -25.34
CA ASN A 31 11.23 -21.58 -23.95
C ASN A 31 11.77 -20.50 -23.00
N ASP A 32 11.40 -19.25 -23.22
CA ASP A 32 11.84 -18.11 -22.42
C ASP A 32 11.07 -18.18 -21.11
N ALA A 33 11.82 -18.24 -20.01
CA ALA A 33 11.24 -18.15 -18.68
C ALA A 33 10.28 -16.95 -18.61
N PRO A 34 9.12 -17.08 -17.94
CA PRO A 34 8.14 -16.00 -17.88
C PRO A 34 8.82 -14.73 -17.36
N LYS A 35 8.63 -13.60 -18.06
CA LYS A 35 9.18 -12.30 -17.66
C LYS A 35 8.74 -12.00 -16.22
N GLN A 36 9.67 -11.56 -15.37
CA GLN A 36 9.38 -11.23 -13.97
C GLN A 36 9.59 -9.74 -13.73
N TRP A 37 9.04 -9.23 -12.63
CA TRP A 37 9.39 -7.90 -12.15
C TRP A 37 10.90 -7.85 -11.87
N ASP A 38 11.52 -6.72 -12.23
CA ASP A 38 12.92 -6.52 -11.95
C ASP A 38 13.13 -6.27 -10.44
N GLY A 39 13.62 -7.30 -9.75
CA GLY A 39 13.85 -7.35 -8.30
C GLY A 39 12.70 -7.96 -7.49
N GLY A 40 13.03 -8.64 -6.39
CA GLY A 40 12.06 -9.25 -5.48
C GLY A 40 11.38 -8.27 -4.50
N LEU A 41 10.48 -8.80 -3.66
CA LEU A 41 9.99 -8.11 -2.47
C LEU A 41 11.17 -7.71 -1.58
N MET A 42 11.15 -6.51 -1.00
CA MET A 42 12.26 -5.88 -0.28
C MET A 42 13.46 -5.44 -1.13
N ASN A 43 13.44 -5.61 -2.47
CA ASN A 43 14.48 -5.05 -3.35
C ASN A 43 14.15 -3.62 -3.79
N CYS A 44 13.84 -2.75 -2.82
CA CYS A 44 13.44 -1.38 -3.09
C CYS A 44 14.63 -0.56 -3.65
N CYS A 45 15.86 -0.82 -3.20
CA CYS A 45 17.07 -0.16 -3.73
C CYS A 45 17.50 -0.69 -5.11
N GLY A 46 17.01 -1.84 -5.55
CA GLY A 46 17.44 -2.47 -6.81
C GLY A 46 18.88 -2.97 -6.76
N SER A 47 19.51 -3.08 -7.94
CA SER A 47 20.96 -3.02 -8.05
C SER A 47 21.43 -1.71 -7.43
N CYS A 48 22.49 -1.72 -6.61
CA CYS A 48 23.07 -0.51 -5.99
C CYS A 48 23.77 0.42 -7.02
N ASP A 49 23.15 0.60 -8.18
CA ASP A 49 23.56 1.54 -9.20
C ASP A 49 22.92 2.92 -8.95
N LEU A 50 23.55 3.96 -9.52
CA LEU A 50 23.08 5.34 -9.37
C LEU A 50 21.61 5.53 -9.80
N PRO A 51 21.11 4.89 -10.88
CA PRO A 51 19.70 4.91 -11.26
C PRO A 51 18.75 4.30 -10.21
N GLY A 52 19.12 3.15 -9.62
CA GLY A 52 18.36 2.47 -8.57
C GLY A 52 18.24 3.32 -7.31
N CYS A 53 19.37 3.87 -6.84
CA CYS A 53 19.40 4.77 -5.69
C CYS A 53 18.60 6.05 -5.92
N ALA A 54 18.71 6.67 -7.10
CA ALA A 54 17.94 7.86 -7.44
C ALA A 54 16.42 7.57 -7.52
N THR A 55 16.04 6.42 -8.08
CA THR A 55 14.64 5.97 -8.14
C THR A 55 14.09 5.76 -6.73
N PHE A 56 14.83 5.05 -5.87
CA PHE A 56 14.43 4.84 -4.49
C PHE A 56 14.29 6.17 -3.73
N GLY A 57 15.26 7.08 -3.89
CA GLY A 57 15.22 8.41 -3.30
C GLY A 57 14.00 9.23 -3.74
N LEU A 58 13.66 9.19 -5.03
CA LEU A 58 12.46 9.84 -5.57
C LEU A 58 11.18 9.21 -5.03
N VAL A 59 11.10 7.89 -4.99
CA VAL A 59 9.93 7.15 -4.47
C VAL A 59 9.70 7.44 -2.99
N HIS A 60 10.77 7.54 -2.19
CA HIS A 60 10.65 7.89 -0.77
C HIS A 60 10.30 9.37 -0.55
N SER A 61 10.96 10.27 -1.28
CA SER A 61 10.82 11.71 -1.05
C SER A 61 9.57 12.29 -1.70
N CYS A 62 9.12 11.71 -2.81
CA CYS A 62 7.99 12.21 -3.60
C CYS A 62 7.26 11.05 -4.33
N PRO A 63 6.60 10.15 -3.58
CA PRO A 63 5.92 8.99 -4.16
C PRO A 63 4.79 9.38 -5.13
N CYS A 64 4.11 10.50 -4.89
CA CYS A 64 3.06 11.01 -5.77
C CYS A 64 3.58 11.37 -7.17
N PHE A 65 4.76 12.00 -7.24
CA PHE A 65 5.40 12.34 -8.51
C PHE A 65 5.94 11.09 -9.21
N ALA A 66 6.63 10.21 -8.48
CA ALA A 66 7.15 8.96 -9.02
C ALA A 66 6.02 8.12 -9.65
N TRP A 67 4.93 7.97 -8.91
CA TRP A 67 3.75 7.25 -9.39
C TRP A 67 3.09 7.93 -10.58
N GLY A 68 2.79 9.23 -10.48
CA GLY A 68 2.16 9.96 -11.58
C GLY A 68 3.01 9.93 -12.86
N HIS A 69 4.33 9.94 -12.74
CA HIS A 69 5.25 9.82 -13.86
C HIS A 69 5.21 8.41 -14.48
N ASN A 70 5.14 7.37 -13.66
CA ASN A 70 4.95 5.99 -14.13
C ASN A 70 3.63 5.85 -14.91
N VAL A 71 2.51 6.34 -14.38
CA VAL A 71 1.20 6.25 -15.04
C VAL A 71 1.18 7.06 -16.34
N LYS A 72 1.72 8.29 -16.35
CA LYS A 72 1.85 9.12 -17.57
C LYS A 72 2.63 8.37 -18.66
N ARG A 73 3.79 7.81 -18.30
CA ARG A 73 4.62 7.07 -19.27
C ARG A 73 3.99 5.77 -19.72
N ALA A 74 3.27 5.06 -18.86
CA ALA A 74 2.68 3.77 -19.19
C ALA A 74 1.36 3.87 -19.98
N PHE A 75 0.54 4.89 -19.70
CA PHE A 75 -0.86 4.95 -20.15
C PHE A 75 -1.24 6.27 -20.85
N LYS A 76 -0.27 7.16 -21.11
CA LYS A 76 -0.51 8.46 -21.77
C LYS A 76 -1.50 9.36 -21.02
N SER A 77 -1.51 9.27 -19.70
CA SER A 77 -2.41 10.02 -18.82
C SER A 77 -1.77 11.30 -18.26
N SER A 78 -2.59 12.13 -17.59
CA SER A 78 -2.11 13.38 -16.99
C SER A 78 -1.32 13.12 -15.70
N LEU A 79 -0.04 13.52 -15.71
CA LEU A 79 0.84 13.49 -14.53
C LEU A 79 0.21 14.23 -13.34
N LEU A 80 -0.31 15.44 -13.58
CA LEU A 80 -0.86 16.30 -12.54
C LEU A 80 -2.12 15.69 -11.91
N LEU A 81 -2.98 15.08 -12.73
CA LEU A 81 -4.18 14.40 -12.25
C LEU A 81 -3.81 13.26 -11.29
N HIS A 82 -2.89 12.38 -11.70
CA HIS A 82 -2.49 11.26 -10.85
C HIS A 82 -1.72 11.74 -9.61
N ALA A 83 -0.77 12.67 -9.75
CA ALA A 83 -0.07 13.23 -8.59
C ALA A 83 -1.07 13.84 -7.58
N ALA A 84 -2.11 14.53 -8.04
CA ALA A 84 -3.17 15.07 -7.19
C ALA A 84 -4.01 13.98 -6.52
N ILE A 85 -4.43 12.94 -7.25
CA ILE A 85 -5.15 11.79 -6.68
C ILE A 85 -4.32 11.13 -5.57
N TYR A 86 -3.03 10.88 -5.81
CA TYR A 86 -2.15 10.28 -4.80
C TYR A 86 -1.99 11.19 -3.58
N PHE A 87 -1.77 12.49 -3.80
CA PHE A 87 -1.62 13.46 -2.73
C PHE A 87 -2.87 13.50 -1.85
N ALA A 88 -4.07 13.52 -2.44
CA ALA A 88 -5.32 13.52 -1.70
C ALA A 88 -5.53 12.23 -0.89
N LEU A 89 -5.31 11.06 -1.50
CA LEU A 89 -5.59 9.76 -0.88
C LEU A 89 -4.61 9.40 0.25
N PHE A 90 -3.32 9.73 0.10
CA PHE A 90 -2.29 9.28 1.03
C PHE A 90 -1.74 10.41 1.92
N ILE A 91 -1.41 11.57 1.33
CA ILE A 91 -0.70 12.63 2.05
C ILE A 91 -1.66 13.49 2.84
N PHE A 92 -2.68 14.04 2.18
CA PHE A 92 -3.68 14.90 2.82
C PHE A 92 -4.45 14.15 3.91
N SER A 93 -4.86 12.92 3.62
CA SER A 93 -5.46 11.99 4.58
C SER A 93 -4.60 11.82 5.85
N SER A 94 -3.32 11.50 5.69
CA SER A 94 -2.40 11.33 6.84
C SER A 94 -2.23 12.62 7.65
N TYR A 95 -2.20 13.77 6.98
CA TYR A 95 -2.12 15.08 7.64
C TYR A 95 -3.38 15.37 8.48
N LEU A 96 -4.57 15.08 7.97
CA LEU A 96 -5.82 15.20 8.74
C LEU A 96 -5.79 14.32 9.98
N TYR A 97 -5.34 13.07 9.86
CA TYR A 97 -5.21 12.17 10.99
C TYR A 97 -4.24 12.70 12.06
N LEU A 98 -3.08 13.20 11.65
CA LEU A 98 -2.12 13.80 12.58
C LEU A 98 -2.73 15.02 13.30
N GLY A 99 -3.46 15.87 12.57
CA GLY A 99 -4.20 16.99 13.14
C GLY A 99 -5.23 16.53 14.19
N ALA A 100 -5.95 15.45 13.94
CA ALA A 100 -6.92 14.91 14.88
C ALA A 100 -6.28 14.33 16.15
N ASN A 101 -5.12 13.67 16.02
CA ASN A 101 -4.34 13.21 17.19
C ASN A 101 -3.81 14.39 18.03
N ASN A 102 -3.33 15.45 17.37
CA ASN A 102 -2.87 16.66 18.07
C ASN A 102 -4.02 17.36 18.82
N ALA A 103 -5.24 17.36 18.23
CA ALA A 103 -6.42 17.91 18.89
C ALA A 103 -6.80 17.13 20.16
N GLU A 104 -6.76 15.79 20.13
CA GLU A 104 -6.98 14.95 21.32
C GLU A 104 -5.96 15.27 22.42
N LEU A 105 -4.66 15.32 22.09
CA LEU A 105 -3.59 15.65 23.05
C LEU A 105 -3.75 17.03 23.69
N THR A 106 -4.33 17.99 22.96
CA THR A 106 -4.49 19.37 23.44
C THR A 106 -5.74 19.54 24.29
N LEU A 107 -6.84 18.86 23.93
CA LEU A 107 -8.16 19.08 24.54
C LEU A 107 -8.49 18.10 25.65
N CYS A 108 -7.74 17.01 25.80
CA CYS A 108 -7.98 15.98 26.81
C CYS A 108 -6.97 16.09 27.98
N PRO A 109 -7.36 16.69 29.13
CA PRO A 109 -6.44 16.98 30.25
C PRO A 109 -5.89 15.73 30.97
N GLY A 110 -6.39 14.54 30.66
CA GLY A 110 -5.90 13.26 31.18
C GLY A 110 -4.87 12.55 30.30
N GLY A 111 -4.45 13.17 29.18
CA GLY A 111 -3.69 12.49 28.15
C GLY A 111 -4.56 11.61 27.25
N PRO A 112 -3.95 10.90 26.26
CA PRO A 112 -4.70 9.96 25.43
C PRO A 112 -5.33 8.93 26.37
N LEU A 113 -6.62 8.67 26.18
CA LEU A 113 -7.28 7.57 26.87
C LEU A 113 -6.44 6.32 26.59
N ASP A 114 -5.97 5.66 27.65
CA ASP A 114 -5.28 4.39 27.51
C ASP A 114 -6.23 3.45 26.74
N GLU A 115 -5.87 3.17 25.49
CA GLU A 115 -6.73 2.45 24.55
C GLU A 115 -7.11 1.08 25.09
N ALA A 116 -6.25 0.47 25.92
CA ALA A 116 -6.53 -0.78 26.60
C ALA A 116 -7.71 -0.64 27.57
N SER A 117 -7.71 0.38 28.42
CA SER A 117 -8.79 0.60 29.38
C SER A 117 -10.08 1.13 28.74
N PHE A 118 -10.02 1.80 27.58
CA PHE A 118 -11.21 2.12 26.79
C PHE A 118 -11.81 0.87 26.12
N ALA A 119 -11.00 0.04 25.47
CA ALA A 119 -11.43 -1.19 24.79
C ALA A 119 -11.97 -2.25 25.79
N GLU A 120 -11.30 -2.44 26.92
CA GLU A 120 -11.75 -3.33 28.00
C GLU A 120 -13.13 -2.91 28.52
N LYS A 121 -13.37 -1.60 28.66
CA LYS A 121 -14.65 -1.09 29.17
C LYS A 121 -15.76 -1.06 28.11
N LEU A 122 -15.43 -0.85 26.83
CA LEU A 122 -16.34 -1.08 25.70
C LEU A 122 -16.78 -2.55 25.63
N ALA A 123 -15.84 -3.48 25.82
CA ALA A 123 -16.13 -4.91 25.88
C ALA A 123 -17.04 -5.26 27.07
N HIS A 124 -16.81 -4.68 28.25
CA HIS A 124 -17.66 -4.89 29.43
C HIS A 124 -19.09 -4.33 29.28
N HIS A 125 -19.26 -3.17 28.65
CA HIS A 125 -20.59 -2.61 28.40
C HIS A 125 -21.34 -3.32 27.25
N GLY A 126 -20.63 -3.84 26.26
CA GLY A 126 -21.20 -4.67 25.19
C GLY A 126 -21.70 -6.03 25.70
N HIS A 127 -20.95 -6.69 26.59
CA HIS A 127 -21.32 -8.02 27.11
C HIS A 127 -22.45 -8.01 28.14
N ARG A 128 -22.58 -6.95 28.96
CA ARG A 128 -23.66 -6.89 29.98
C ARG A 128 -25.06 -6.81 29.38
N ARG A 129 -25.19 -6.35 28.13
CA ARG A 129 -26.50 -6.25 27.45
C ARG A 129 -26.93 -7.57 26.78
N LEU A 130 -26.01 -8.52 26.58
CA LEU A 130 -26.30 -9.82 25.95
C LEU A 130 -26.44 -10.98 26.96
N LEU A 131 -25.86 -10.87 28.16
CA LEU A 131 -25.86 -11.97 29.14
C LEU A 131 -26.94 -11.89 30.22
N HIS A 132 -27.74 -10.82 30.28
CA HIS A 132 -28.87 -10.73 31.24
C HIS A 132 -30.19 -11.36 30.73
N GLY A 133 -30.12 -12.25 29.73
CA GLY A 133 -31.28 -12.93 29.17
C GLY A 133 -31.31 -14.46 29.35
N MET A 134 -30.30 -15.09 29.98
CA MET A 134 -30.22 -16.55 30.06
C MET A 134 -29.60 -16.99 31.38
N HIS A 135 -30.38 -17.07 32.45
CA HIS A 135 -30.05 -17.92 33.60
C HIS A 135 -31.37 -18.40 34.23
N ASP A 136 -32.04 -19.30 33.51
CA ASP A 136 -33.06 -20.18 34.07
C ASP A 136 -32.40 -21.54 34.39
N HIS A 137 -32.54 -21.95 35.65
CA HIS A 137 -32.65 -23.32 36.18
C HIS A 137 -31.54 -24.35 35.89
N GLU A 138 -30.88 -24.87 36.95
CA GLU A 138 -30.94 -26.28 37.45
C GLU A 138 -29.53 -26.92 37.27
N HIS A 139 -28.94 -27.81 38.10
CA HIS A 139 -29.37 -28.69 39.17
C HIS A 139 -28.21 -28.99 40.15
N GLU A 140 -28.59 -29.60 41.26
CA GLU A 140 -27.83 -30.08 42.42
C GLU A 140 -26.77 -31.14 42.10
N HIS A 141 -25.59 -31.02 42.71
CA HIS A 141 -24.77 -32.17 43.08
C HIS A 141 -24.12 -31.95 44.45
N GLU A 142 -24.49 -32.84 45.35
CA GLU A 142 -24.18 -32.92 46.77
C GLU A 142 -22.82 -33.61 46.96
N HIS A 143 -21.80 -32.86 47.38
CA HIS A 143 -20.54 -33.41 47.87
C HIS A 143 -20.09 -32.62 49.11
N ASP A 144 -20.35 -33.21 50.27
CA ASP A 144 -19.95 -32.71 51.58
C ASP A 144 -18.44 -32.89 51.81
N HIS A 145 -17.68 -31.85 51.53
CA HIS A 145 -16.35 -31.66 52.10
C HIS A 145 -16.32 -30.37 52.91
N GLU A 146 -16.38 -30.51 54.24
CA GLU A 146 -16.18 -29.44 55.22
C GLU A 146 -14.75 -28.90 55.14
N HIS A 147 -14.49 -28.01 54.19
CA HIS A 147 -13.40 -27.06 54.32
C HIS A 147 -13.92 -25.86 55.09
N LYS A 148 -13.38 -25.62 56.30
CA LYS A 148 -13.51 -24.34 57.01
C LYS A 148 -12.84 -23.24 56.18
N HIS A 149 -13.55 -22.73 55.19
CA HIS A 149 -13.25 -21.47 54.55
C HIS A 149 -13.60 -20.39 55.57
N GLY A 150 -12.58 -19.84 56.23
CA GLY A 150 -12.76 -18.63 57.02
C GLY A 150 -13.42 -17.58 56.16
N GLU A 151 -14.50 -16.97 56.65
CA GLU A 151 -15.29 -15.98 55.92
C GLU A 151 -14.39 -14.81 55.53
N HIS A 152 -13.89 -14.84 54.29
CA HIS A 152 -13.23 -13.71 53.70
C HIS A 152 -14.34 -12.76 53.26
N HIS A 153 -14.68 -11.81 54.13
CA HIS A 153 -15.54 -10.69 53.75
C HIS A 153 -14.84 -9.88 52.66
N HIS A 154 -15.11 -10.23 51.40
CA HIS A 154 -14.93 -9.31 50.32
C HIS A 154 -15.90 -8.16 50.58
N GLY A 155 -15.35 -7.00 50.95
CA GLY A 155 -16.13 -5.77 51.04
C GLY A 155 -16.96 -5.59 49.76
N PRO A 156 -18.10 -4.88 49.84
CA PRO A 156 -18.91 -4.64 48.66
C PRO A 156 -18.02 -4.11 47.53
N PRO A 157 -18.15 -4.64 46.30
CA PRO A 157 -17.32 -4.19 45.19
C PRO A 157 -17.41 -2.67 45.11
N PRO A 158 -16.29 -1.96 44.88
CA PRO A 158 -16.30 -0.52 44.80
C PRO A 158 -17.39 -0.11 43.81
N LYS A 159 -18.28 0.79 44.23
CA LYS A 159 -19.31 1.32 43.33
C LYS A 159 -18.58 1.85 42.09
N PRO A 160 -19.01 1.46 40.87
CA PRO A 160 -18.41 2.02 39.66
C PRO A 160 -18.53 3.53 39.78
N VAL A 161 -17.38 4.20 39.87
CA VAL A 161 -17.34 5.65 39.83
C VAL A 161 -17.98 6.03 38.50
N PRO A 162 -19.05 6.85 38.49
CA PRO A 162 -19.49 7.47 37.26
C PRO A 162 -18.26 8.09 36.63
N TRP A 163 -18.02 7.77 35.36
CA TRP A 163 -16.94 8.38 34.62
C TRP A 163 -16.93 9.89 34.93
N PRO A 164 -15.76 10.50 35.19
CA PRO A 164 -15.69 11.94 35.09
C PRO A 164 -16.28 12.27 33.73
N GLU A 165 -17.38 13.02 33.70
CA GLU A 165 -17.96 13.47 32.44
C GLU A 165 -16.84 14.20 31.71
N LEU A 166 -16.30 13.57 30.66
CA LEU A 166 -15.22 14.16 29.90
C LEU A 166 -15.71 15.52 29.39
N PRO A 167 -14.87 16.56 29.43
CA PRO A 167 -15.24 17.84 28.84
C PRO A 167 -15.76 17.63 27.42
N GLU A 168 -16.83 18.34 27.05
CA GLU A 168 -17.48 18.22 25.74
C GLU A 168 -16.46 18.38 24.59
N GLU A 169 -15.48 19.26 24.76
CA GLU A 169 -14.37 19.48 23.84
C GLU A 169 -13.50 18.22 23.64
N CYS A 170 -13.21 17.48 24.71
CA CYS A 170 -12.46 16.23 24.62
C CYS A 170 -13.29 15.13 23.96
N GLN A 171 -14.60 15.06 24.21
CA GLN A 171 -15.49 14.12 23.51
C GLN A 171 -15.51 14.40 22.00
N ALA A 172 -15.63 15.67 21.61
CA ALA A 172 -15.58 16.08 20.20
C ALA A 172 -14.24 15.73 19.54
N ALA A 173 -13.11 15.94 20.23
CA ALA A 173 -11.79 15.59 19.74
C ALA A 173 -11.64 14.07 19.49
N ILE A 174 -12.13 13.25 20.43
CA ILE A 174 -12.14 11.79 20.30
C ILE A 174 -12.98 11.34 19.10
N VAL A 175 -14.19 11.89 18.94
CA VAL A 175 -15.06 11.57 17.80
C VAL A 175 -14.40 11.99 16.48
N MET A 176 -13.77 13.17 16.44
CA MET A 176 -13.04 13.65 15.28
C MET A 176 -11.86 12.75 14.91
N LYS A 177 -11.09 12.25 15.90
CA LYS A 177 -10.00 11.28 15.68
C LYS A 177 -10.50 10.01 15.03
N TYR A 178 -11.51 9.35 15.59
CA TYR A 178 -12.00 8.08 15.04
C TYR A 178 -12.67 8.26 13.68
N SER A 179 -13.41 9.35 13.48
CA SER A 179 -14.01 9.67 12.17
C SER A 179 -12.94 9.91 11.12
N THR A 180 -11.88 10.63 11.47
CA THR A 180 -10.73 10.87 10.59
C THR A 180 -9.96 9.57 10.33
N ALA A 181 -9.73 8.74 11.35
CA ALA A 181 -9.08 7.44 11.20
C ALA A 181 -9.83 6.52 10.24
N ALA A 182 -11.17 6.46 10.35
CA ALA A 182 -12.01 5.71 9.44
C ALA A 182 -11.93 6.24 8.00
N LEU A 183 -11.97 7.56 7.82
CA LEU A 183 -11.77 8.19 6.52
C LEU A 183 -10.39 7.86 5.94
N CYS A 184 -9.34 7.91 6.76
CA CYS A 184 -7.98 7.58 6.33
C CYS A 184 -7.85 6.13 5.88
N LEU A 185 -8.48 5.20 6.61
CA LEU A 185 -8.53 3.79 6.22
C LEU A 185 -9.23 3.61 4.87
N VAL A 186 -10.37 4.28 4.65
CA VAL A 186 -11.08 4.24 3.36
C VAL A 186 -10.21 4.81 2.23
N CYS A 187 -9.61 5.98 2.43
CA CYS A 187 -8.71 6.60 1.45
C CYS A 187 -7.50 5.70 1.12
N PHE A 188 -6.91 5.08 2.13
CA PHE A 188 -5.81 4.13 1.97
C PHE A 188 -6.25 2.91 1.13
N LEU A 189 -7.38 2.28 1.45
CA LEU A 189 -7.88 1.12 0.71
C LEU A 189 -8.20 1.47 -0.75
N VAL A 190 -8.88 2.61 -0.99
CA VAL A 190 -9.15 3.11 -2.34
C VAL A 190 -7.85 3.36 -3.10
N GLY A 191 -6.87 3.98 -2.46
CA GLY A 191 -5.55 4.22 -3.04
C GLY A 191 -4.82 2.92 -3.41
N VAL A 192 -4.77 1.94 -2.50
CA VAL A 192 -4.13 0.64 -2.76
C VAL A 192 -4.83 -0.11 -3.89
N ILE A 193 -6.17 -0.12 -3.92
CA ILE A 193 -6.93 -0.72 -5.02
C ILE A 193 -6.61 -0.04 -6.35
N TYR A 194 -6.59 1.30 -6.36
CA TYR A 194 -6.29 2.06 -7.57
C TYR A 194 -4.86 1.83 -8.07
N CYS A 195 -3.87 1.89 -7.19
CA CYS A 195 -2.46 1.68 -7.53
C CYS A 195 -2.20 0.22 -7.98
N SER A 196 -2.76 -0.77 -7.28
CA SER A 196 -2.63 -2.19 -7.64
C SER A 196 -3.35 -2.56 -8.95
N TYR A 197 -4.45 -1.87 -9.29
CA TYR A 197 -5.08 -1.98 -10.60
C TYR A 197 -4.16 -1.50 -11.71
N ASN A 198 -3.57 -0.30 -11.57
CA ASN A 198 -2.61 0.23 -12.54
C ASN A 198 -1.38 -0.67 -12.69
N ARG A 199 -0.89 -1.22 -11.58
CA ARG A 199 0.19 -2.21 -11.59
C ARG A 199 -0.19 -3.48 -12.35
N THR A 200 -1.38 -4.01 -12.12
CA THR A 200 -1.90 -5.17 -12.87
C THR A 200 -1.93 -4.88 -14.37
N MET A 201 -2.40 -3.70 -14.75
CA MET A 201 -2.44 -3.27 -16.15
C MET A 201 -1.03 -3.16 -16.75
N LEU A 202 -0.07 -2.62 -16.00
CA LEU A 202 1.33 -2.55 -16.42
C LEU A 202 1.91 -3.95 -16.63
N ARG A 203 1.70 -4.84 -15.66
CA ARG A 203 2.14 -6.23 -15.69
C ARG A 203 1.60 -6.97 -16.92
N GLN A 204 0.30 -6.85 -17.17
CA GLN A 204 -0.36 -7.44 -18.33
C GLN A 204 0.18 -6.87 -19.64
N LYS A 205 0.41 -5.54 -19.71
CA LYS A 205 0.96 -4.86 -20.89
C LYS A 205 2.36 -5.35 -21.27
N PHE A 206 3.21 -5.68 -20.29
CA PHE A 206 4.58 -6.17 -20.54
C PHE A 206 4.72 -7.70 -20.51
N GLY A 207 3.62 -8.45 -20.34
CA GLY A 207 3.66 -9.91 -20.24
C GLY A 207 4.43 -10.41 -19.01
N ILE A 208 4.42 -9.66 -17.92
CA ILE A 208 5.11 -10.01 -16.67
C ILE A 208 4.24 -11.02 -15.89
N ALA A 209 4.85 -12.10 -15.41
CA ALA A 209 4.18 -13.08 -14.58
C ALA A 209 3.79 -12.50 -13.21
N GLY A 210 2.65 -12.96 -12.70
CA GLY A 210 2.10 -12.53 -11.42
C GLY A 210 0.59 -12.60 -11.39
N SER A 211 0.01 -12.15 -10.27
CA SER A 211 -1.43 -12.18 -10.03
C SER A 211 -1.93 -10.84 -9.52
N ARG A 212 -3.23 -10.57 -9.72
CA ARG A 212 -3.89 -9.35 -9.19
C ARG A 212 -3.76 -9.24 -7.68
N PHE A 213 -3.86 -10.39 -6.99
CA PHE A 213 -3.70 -10.47 -5.55
C PHE A 213 -2.27 -10.16 -5.11
N GLY A 214 -1.26 -10.68 -5.83
CA GLY A 214 0.14 -10.33 -5.58
C GLY A 214 0.42 -8.84 -5.79
N ASP A 215 -0.17 -8.24 -6.82
CA ASP A 215 -0.05 -6.81 -7.09
C ASP A 215 -0.71 -5.95 -6.00
N PHE A 216 -1.88 -6.38 -5.47
CA PHE A 216 -2.54 -5.76 -4.32
C PHE A 216 -1.71 -5.86 -3.04
N CYS A 217 -1.26 -7.07 -2.69
CA CYS A 217 -0.44 -7.32 -1.51
C CYS A 217 0.88 -6.53 -1.54
N THR A 218 1.53 -6.46 -2.70
CA THR A 218 2.77 -5.69 -2.85
C THR A 218 2.54 -4.21 -2.60
N TRP A 219 1.46 -3.63 -3.12
CA TRP A 219 1.10 -2.23 -2.85
C TRP A 219 0.68 -1.99 -1.39
N CYS A 220 -0.01 -2.95 -0.78
CA CYS A 220 -0.47 -2.86 0.61
C CYS A 220 0.71 -2.88 1.60
N TRP A 221 1.68 -3.78 1.39
CA TRP A 221 2.77 -4.01 2.35
C TRP A 221 4.10 -3.37 1.97
N CYS A 222 4.29 -3.00 0.70
CA CYS A 222 5.55 -2.47 0.22
C CYS A 222 5.39 -1.57 -1.01
N ALA A 223 4.55 -0.53 -0.88
CA ALA A 223 4.34 0.48 -1.93
C ALA A 223 5.65 1.02 -2.56
N PRO A 224 6.74 1.29 -1.80
CA PRO A 224 7.99 1.74 -2.40
C PRO A 224 8.62 0.72 -3.37
N CYS A 225 8.59 -0.57 -3.01
CA CYS A 225 9.10 -1.61 -3.89
C CYS A 225 8.21 -1.79 -5.14
N ALA A 226 6.89 -1.67 -4.98
CA ALA A 226 5.96 -1.70 -6.12
C ALA A 226 6.31 -0.59 -7.12
N LEU A 227 6.49 0.64 -6.64
CA LEU A 227 6.86 1.80 -7.45
C LEU A 227 8.23 1.65 -8.12
N CYS A 228 9.24 1.18 -7.38
CA CYS A 228 10.57 0.98 -7.95
C CYS A 228 10.56 -0.06 -9.08
N GLN A 229 9.85 -1.17 -8.89
CA GLN A 229 9.68 -2.20 -9.93
C GLN A 229 8.95 -1.66 -11.16
N GLU A 230 7.91 -0.85 -10.98
CA GLU A 230 7.19 -0.19 -12.07
C GLU A 230 8.09 0.77 -12.84
N THR A 231 8.85 1.62 -12.13
CA THR A 231 9.78 2.58 -12.74
C THR A 231 10.87 1.87 -13.53
N ARG A 232 11.53 0.84 -12.96
CA ARG A 232 12.56 0.05 -13.66
C ARG A 232 12.01 -0.65 -14.90
N THR A 233 10.79 -1.19 -14.82
CA THR A 233 10.12 -1.82 -15.96
C THR A 233 9.88 -0.81 -17.08
N ILE A 234 9.36 0.38 -16.75
CA ILE A 234 9.08 1.44 -17.73
C ILE A 234 10.37 1.95 -18.38
N TRP A 235 11.44 2.12 -17.58
CA TRP A 235 12.73 2.60 -18.06
C TRP A 235 13.47 1.58 -18.92
N SER A 236 13.56 0.32 -18.49
CA SER A 236 14.23 -0.74 -19.25
C SER A 236 13.56 -1.01 -20.61
N ASN A 237 12.25 -0.75 -20.71
CA ASN A 237 11.48 -0.90 -21.94
C ASN A 237 11.33 0.39 -22.74
N ASN A 238 12.07 1.47 -22.42
CA ASN A 238 12.02 2.76 -23.10
C ASN A 238 10.59 3.25 -23.43
N VAL A 239 9.69 3.15 -22.45
CA VAL A 239 8.27 3.47 -22.69
C VAL A 239 8.08 4.97 -22.55
N VAL A 240 7.56 5.63 -23.59
CA VAL A 240 7.29 7.07 -23.62
C VAL A 240 5.84 7.28 -24.01
N GLU A 241 5.07 7.96 -23.14
CA GLU A 241 3.66 8.31 -23.41
C GLU A 241 2.78 7.15 -23.90
N GLY A 242 2.98 5.98 -23.31
CA GLY A 242 2.25 4.75 -23.60
C GLY A 242 2.78 3.96 -24.80
N VAL A 243 3.72 4.50 -25.56
CA VAL A 243 4.35 3.85 -26.73
C VAL A 243 5.62 3.13 -26.29
N TRP A 244 5.77 1.89 -26.74
CA TRP A 244 6.97 1.08 -26.50
C TRP A 244 7.98 1.34 -27.63
N HIS A 245 9.18 1.82 -27.29
CA HIS A 245 10.26 2.09 -28.25
C HIS A 245 11.30 0.96 -28.32
N GLY A 246 11.02 -0.18 -27.70
CA GLY A 246 11.97 -1.28 -27.57
C GLY A 246 12.82 -1.19 -26.29
N PRO A 247 13.65 -2.20 -25.99
CA PRO A 247 14.54 -2.15 -24.84
C PRO A 247 15.49 -0.95 -24.93
N THR A 248 15.75 -0.30 -23.79
CA THR A 248 16.77 0.75 -23.72
C THR A 248 18.11 0.12 -24.09
N GLN A 249 18.65 0.49 -25.24
CA GLN A 249 20.00 0.10 -25.61
C GLN A 249 20.96 0.88 -24.70
N LEU A 250 21.44 0.21 -23.65
CA LEU A 250 22.59 0.70 -22.92
C LEU A 250 23.73 0.85 -23.94
N PRO A 251 24.56 1.91 -23.85
CA PRO A 251 25.73 2.01 -24.68
C PRO A 251 26.52 0.72 -24.53
N THR A 252 26.58 -0.08 -25.60
CA THR A 252 27.39 -1.29 -25.62
C THR A 252 28.81 -0.81 -25.38
N VAL A 253 29.32 -1.02 -24.16
CA VAL A 253 30.74 -0.85 -23.89
C VAL A 253 31.41 -1.92 -24.73
N SER A 254 31.91 -1.52 -25.89
CA SER A 254 32.74 -2.39 -26.71
C SER A 254 33.82 -2.95 -25.79
N PRO A 255 33.98 -4.29 -25.70
CA PRO A 255 35.07 -4.83 -24.91
C PRO A 255 36.37 -4.17 -25.40
N PRO A 256 37.29 -3.80 -24.47
CA PRO A 256 38.54 -3.18 -24.86
C PRO A 256 39.19 -4.05 -25.95
N PRO A 257 39.72 -3.47 -27.03
CA PRO A 257 40.35 -4.22 -28.09
C PRO A 257 41.36 -5.17 -27.44
N GLN A 258 41.18 -6.48 -27.64
CA GLN A 258 42.12 -7.47 -27.16
C GLN A 258 43.47 -7.11 -27.79
N GLN A 259 44.36 -6.52 -26.99
CA GLN A 259 45.74 -6.34 -27.42
C GLN A 259 46.29 -7.73 -27.66
N SER A 260 46.50 -8.09 -28.92
CA SER A 260 47.21 -9.33 -29.25
C SER A 260 48.56 -9.22 -28.58
N VAL A 261 48.81 -10.08 -27.60
CA VAL A 261 50.12 -10.17 -26.97
C VAL A 261 51.08 -10.64 -28.07
N VAL A 262 51.78 -9.69 -28.69
CA VAL A 262 52.82 -9.97 -29.66
C VAL A 262 53.85 -10.81 -28.92
N GLY A 263 54.04 -12.05 -29.39
CA GLY A 263 54.88 -13.04 -28.73
C GLY A 263 56.27 -12.49 -28.43
N MET A 264 56.65 -12.56 -27.16
CA MET A 264 58.03 -12.31 -26.77
C MET A 264 58.94 -13.40 -27.36
N PRO A 265 60.12 -13.05 -27.91
CA PRO A 265 61.08 -14.04 -28.38
C PRO A 265 61.56 -14.91 -27.22
N VAL A 266 61.53 -16.24 -27.43
CA VAL A 266 62.11 -17.22 -26.50
C VAL A 266 63.62 -16.98 -26.40
N PRO A 267 64.19 -16.78 -25.19
CA PRO A 267 65.63 -16.66 -25.04
C PRO A 267 66.31 -17.99 -25.40
N LYS A 268 67.31 -17.91 -26.28
CA LYS A 268 68.19 -19.04 -26.60
C LYS A 268 68.95 -19.42 -25.33
N GLN A 269 68.82 -20.68 -24.91
CA GLN A 269 69.68 -21.24 -23.87
C GLN A 269 71.09 -21.40 -24.45
N VAL A 270 72.08 -20.93 -23.69
CA VAL A 270 73.52 -21.09 -23.92
C VAL A 270 73.99 -22.31 -23.14
#